data_AF-A0A3D1A196-F1
#
_entry.id   AF-A0A3D1A196-F1
#
_cell.length_a   1.000
_cell.length_b   1.000
_cell.length_c   1.000
_cell.angle_alpha   90.00
_cell.angle_beta   90.00
_cell.angle_gamma   90.00
#
_symmetry.space_group_name_H-M   'P 1'
#
loop_
_entity.id
_entity.type
_entity.pdbx_description
1 polymer ?
#
loop_
_entity_poly.entity_id
_entity_poly.type
_entity_poly.pdbx_seq_one_letter_code
_entity_poly.pdbx_strand_id
1 'polypeptide(L)'
;MTHPQLELSNDELLSTTRAVRKRLDFDKPVPESVIKECMEVAVQAPTGSNAQGWQFVFVTEAKKKEQIGDIYRQAFEIYKDMPVAIHKLHKESGDNSLIESQTRSASSADYLADNMARAPVLFIPCIAGRTDSEATSNIIAQTGTL
;
A
#
# COMPACT_ATOMS: atom_id res chain seq x y z
N MET A 1 8.36 15.85 -16.48
CA MET A 1 8.67 15.37 -15.12
C MET A 1 9.44 16.45 -14.37
N THR A 2 9.03 16.77 -13.14
CA THR A 2 9.66 17.87 -12.36
C THR A 2 10.84 17.42 -11.50
N HIS A 3 11.16 16.11 -11.54
CA HIS A 3 12.19 15.47 -10.72
C HIS A 3 13.16 14.65 -11.58
N PRO A 4 14.41 14.43 -11.13
CA PRO A 4 15.39 13.58 -11.83
C PRO A 4 14.81 12.21 -12.12
N GLN A 5 14.91 11.76 -13.37
CA GLN A 5 14.44 10.46 -13.80
C GLN A 5 15.57 9.44 -13.75
N LEU A 6 15.22 8.24 -13.29
CA LEU A 6 16.07 7.07 -13.47
C LEU A 6 15.76 6.56 -14.88
N GLU A 7 16.78 6.46 -15.75
CA GLU A 7 16.65 6.01 -17.14
C GLU A 7 16.39 4.49 -17.22
N LEU A 8 15.31 4.03 -16.59
CA LEU A 8 14.91 2.64 -16.52
C LEU A 8 14.06 2.25 -17.72
N SER A 9 14.28 1.07 -18.26
CA SER A 9 13.33 0.40 -19.15
C SER A 9 12.06 -0.01 -18.39
N ASN A 10 10.99 -0.34 -19.14
CA ASN A 10 9.75 -0.86 -18.54
C ASN A 10 9.98 -2.14 -17.74
N ASP A 11 10.83 -3.04 -18.26
CA ASP A 11 11.16 -4.30 -17.58
C ASP A 11 11.93 -4.04 -16.28
N GLU A 12 12.87 -3.10 -16.28
CA GLU A 12 13.59 -2.70 -15.06
C GLU A 12 12.66 -2.06 -14.03
N LEU A 13 11.80 -1.13 -14.45
CA LEU A 13 10.82 -0.48 -13.58
C LEU A 13 9.92 -1.52 -12.88
N LEU A 14 9.35 -2.44 -13.65
CA LEU A 14 8.43 -3.46 -13.13
C LEU A 14 9.13 -4.53 -12.31
N SER A 15 10.31 -4.99 -12.75
CA SER A 15 11.04 -6.07 -12.06
C SER A 15 11.76 -5.62 -10.79
N THR A 16 11.95 -4.31 -10.57
CA THR A 16 12.64 -3.75 -9.39
C THR A 16 11.71 -3.08 -8.39
N THR A 17 10.46 -2.77 -8.75
CA THR A 17 9.47 -2.23 -7.80
C THR A 17 9.19 -3.24 -6.68
N ARG A 18 9.29 -2.78 -5.42
CA ARG A 18 9.10 -3.60 -4.20
C ARG A 18 8.24 -2.85 -3.18
N ALA A 19 7.65 -3.57 -2.24
CA ALA A 19 7.10 -2.96 -1.03
C ALA A 19 8.23 -2.42 -0.13
N VAL A 20 8.55 -1.14 -0.26
CA VAL A 20 9.59 -0.47 0.53
C VAL A 20 9.01 0.00 1.87
N ARG A 21 9.48 -0.59 2.97
CA ARG A 21 9.03 -0.25 4.34
C ARG A 21 10.19 0.23 5.21
N LYS A 22 11.22 -0.61 5.37
CA LYS A 22 12.40 -0.31 6.23
C LYS A 22 13.34 0.77 5.69
N ARG A 23 13.32 1.03 4.37
CA ARG A 23 14.21 2.02 3.73
C ARG A 23 13.55 3.37 3.48
N LEU A 24 12.34 3.58 4.03
CA LEU A 24 11.67 4.86 3.92
C LEU A 24 12.43 5.90 4.76
N ASP A 25 12.75 7.02 4.13
CA ASP A 25 13.19 8.23 4.81
C ASP A 25 11.93 9.02 5.17
N PHE A 26 11.61 9.05 6.47
CA PHE A 26 10.41 9.70 6.99
C PHE A 26 10.56 11.22 7.10
N ASP A 27 11.80 11.72 7.11
CA ASP A 27 12.10 13.14 7.27
C ASP A 27 12.19 13.86 5.92
N LYS A 28 12.36 13.12 4.82
CA LYS A 28 12.31 13.66 3.47
C LYS A 28 10.88 14.05 3.08
N PRO A 29 10.59 15.34 2.83
CA PRO A 29 9.26 15.77 2.39
C PRO A 29 8.95 15.23 0.99
N VAL A 30 7.66 15.00 0.72
CA VAL A 30 7.14 14.66 -0.61
C VAL A 30 6.45 15.90 -1.18
N PRO A 31 7.03 16.55 -2.20
CA PRO A 31 6.39 17.70 -2.85
C PRO A 31 5.05 17.33 -3.47
N GLU A 32 4.07 18.25 -3.41
CA GLU A 32 2.76 18.06 -4.03
C GLU A 32 2.86 17.80 -5.54
N SER A 33 3.86 18.36 -6.22
CA SER A 33 4.10 18.10 -7.65
C SER A 33 4.42 16.63 -7.94
N VAL A 34 5.15 15.94 -7.05
CA VAL A 34 5.39 14.49 -7.17
C VAL A 34 4.07 13.73 -7.07
N ILE A 35 3.23 14.10 -6.09
CA ILE A 35 1.95 13.42 -5.86
C ILE A 35 1.04 13.57 -7.08
N LYS A 36 0.97 14.77 -7.65
CA LYS A 36 0.20 15.05 -8.87
C LYS A 36 0.71 14.27 -10.07
N GLU A 37 2.01 14.20 -10.26
CA GLU A 37 2.63 13.41 -11.32
C GLU A 37 2.33 11.91 -11.17
N CYS A 38 2.45 11.35 -9.96
CA CYS A 38 2.04 9.98 -9.69
C CYS A 38 0.54 9.75 -9.98
N MET A 39 -0.30 10.73 -9.68
CA MET A 39 -1.73 10.70 -9.97
C MET A 39 -2.03 10.69 -11.47
N GLU A 40 -1.35 11.53 -12.25
CA GLU A 40 -1.50 11.57 -13.72
C GLU A 40 -1.18 10.22 -14.38
N VAL A 41 -0.21 9.48 -13.82
CA VAL A 41 0.11 8.11 -14.24
C VAL A 41 -0.95 7.12 -13.74
N ALA A 42 -1.39 7.22 -12.48
CA ALA A 42 -2.35 6.29 -11.88
C ALA A 42 -3.70 6.26 -12.63
N VAL A 43 -4.17 7.41 -13.11
CA VAL A 43 -5.45 7.51 -13.85
C VAL A 43 -5.41 6.88 -15.24
N GLN A 44 -4.24 6.47 -15.74
CA GLN A 44 -4.11 5.71 -16.98
C GLN A 44 -4.52 4.24 -16.84
N ALA A 45 -4.74 3.75 -15.61
CA ALA A 45 -5.17 2.38 -15.38
C ALA A 45 -6.53 2.09 -16.08
N PRO A 46 -6.74 0.90 -16.64
CA PRO A 46 -8.05 0.57 -17.22
C PRO A 46 -9.10 0.38 -16.12
N THR A 47 -10.34 0.81 -16.38
CA THR A 47 -11.50 0.50 -15.52
C THR A 47 -12.65 -0.06 -16.34
N GLY A 48 -13.45 -0.94 -15.74
CA GLY A 48 -14.64 -1.50 -16.37
C GLY A 48 -15.57 -0.37 -16.84
N SER A 49 -15.96 -0.41 -18.11
CA SER A 49 -16.74 0.64 -18.78
C SER A 49 -16.16 2.06 -18.68
N ASN A 50 -14.85 2.19 -18.42
CA ASN A 50 -14.18 3.46 -18.15
C ASN A 50 -14.85 4.26 -17.00
N ALA A 51 -15.40 3.56 -15.99
CA ALA A 51 -16.18 4.18 -14.94
C ALA A 51 -15.36 5.08 -14.00
N GLN A 52 -14.04 4.84 -13.87
CA GLN A 52 -13.11 5.68 -13.10
C GLN A 52 -13.60 5.99 -11.68
N GLY A 53 -14.21 5.01 -11.01
CA GLY A 53 -14.82 5.18 -9.69
C GLY A 53 -13.81 5.38 -8.55
N TRP A 54 -12.51 5.32 -8.82
CA TRP A 54 -11.46 5.57 -7.84
C TRP A 54 -11.56 6.98 -7.25
N GLN A 55 -11.17 7.12 -6.00
CA GLN A 55 -11.04 8.38 -5.29
C GLN A 55 -9.71 8.33 -4.56
N PHE A 56 -8.97 9.44 -4.60
CA PHE A 56 -7.62 9.50 -4.08
C PHE A 56 -7.54 10.45 -2.89
N VAL A 57 -7.31 9.91 -1.68
CA VAL A 57 -7.22 10.72 -0.47
C VAL A 57 -5.79 10.72 0.04
N PHE A 58 -5.16 11.90 0.06
CA PHE A 58 -3.83 12.10 0.63
C PHE A 58 -3.95 12.78 2.00
N VAL A 59 -3.35 12.17 3.02
CA VAL A 59 -3.36 12.66 4.39
C VAL A 59 -1.95 13.09 4.78
N THR A 60 -1.78 14.38 5.05
CA THR A 60 -0.49 14.99 5.44
C THR A 60 -0.49 15.46 6.90
N GLU A 61 -1.66 15.73 7.46
CA GLU A 61 -1.83 16.23 8.83
C GLU A 61 -1.37 15.18 9.86
N ALA A 62 -0.41 15.54 10.71
CA ALA A 62 0.25 14.62 11.65
C ALA A 62 -0.76 13.87 12.55
N LYS A 63 -1.68 14.61 13.18
CA LYS A 63 -2.68 14.03 14.08
C LYS A 63 -3.58 13.01 13.39
N LYS A 64 -3.98 13.25 12.13
CA LYS A 64 -4.79 12.29 11.36
C LYS A 64 -3.97 11.05 11.00
N LYS A 65 -2.71 11.22 10.62
CA LYS A 65 -1.81 10.09 10.33
C LYS A 65 -1.57 9.23 11.57
N GLU A 66 -1.44 9.82 12.75
CA GLU A 66 -1.35 9.09 14.02
C GLU A 66 -2.60 8.23 14.26
N GLN A 67 -3.79 8.83 14.14
CA GLN A 67 -5.05 8.09 14.31
C GLN A 67 -5.20 6.94 13.30
N ILE A 68 -4.87 7.19 12.03
CA ILE A 68 -4.89 6.16 10.98
C ILE A 68 -3.88 5.06 11.29
N GLY A 69 -2.67 5.43 11.71
CA GLY A 69 -1.61 4.50 12.09
C GLY A 69 -2.00 3.59 13.26
N ASP A 70 -2.69 4.14 14.26
CA ASP A 70 -3.18 3.36 15.40
C ASP A 70 -4.27 2.35 14.99
N ILE A 71 -5.21 2.76 14.13
CA ILE A 71 -6.22 1.86 13.57
C ILE A 71 -5.55 0.75 12.74
N TYR A 72 -4.58 1.11 11.89
CA TYR A 72 -3.83 0.14 11.10
C TYR A 72 -3.10 -0.85 12.00
N ARG A 73 -2.41 -0.39 13.05
CA ARG A 73 -1.69 -1.24 14.00
C ARG A 73 -2.63 -2.22 14.70
N GLN A 74 -3.80 -1.76 15.14
CA GLN A 74 -4.81 -2.64 15.76
C GLN A 74 -5.27 -3.75 14.80
N ALA A 75 -5.58 -3.40 13.55
CA ALA A 75 -5.95 -4.38 12.53
C ALA A 75 -4.80 -5.34 12.19
N PHE A 76 -3.57 -4.83 12.15
CA PHE A 76 -2.38 -5.63 11.86
C PHE A 76 -2.05 -6.64 12.96
N GLU A 77 -2.23 -6.29 14.23
CA GLU A 77 -2.07 -7.25 15.34
C GLU A 77 -3.07 -8.40 15.24
N ILE A 78 -4.32 -8.12 14.87
CA ILE A 78 -5.30 -9.20 14.59
C ILE A 78 -4.85 -10.05 13.39
N TYR A 79 -4.39 -9.40 12.32
CA TYR A 79 -3.89 -10.10 11.13
C TYR A 79 -2.72 -11.04 11.43
N LYS A 80 -1.76 -10.65 12.29
CA LYS A 80 -0.58 -11.45 12.65
C LYS A 80 -0.89 -12.82 13.23
N ASP A 81 -2.04 -12.94 13.88
CA ASP A 81 -2.51 -14.19 14.48
C ASP A 81 -3.30 -15.07 13.51
N MET A 82 -3.69 -14.55 12.34
CA MET A 82 -4.40 -15.33 11.34
C MET A 82 -3.49 -16.37 10.65
N PRO A 83 -4.02 -17.53 10.23
CA PRO A 83 -3.23 -18.55 9.52
C PRO A 83 -2.63 -18.05 8.19
N VAL A 84 -3.28 -17.09 7.55
CA VAL A 84 -2.85 -16.48 6.29
C VAL A 84 -1.75 -15.42 6.47
N ALA A 85 -1.38 -15.11 7.72
CA ALA A 85 -0.37 -14.10 8.00
C ALA A 85 1.01 -14.52 7.50
N ILE A 86 1.76 -13.56 6.95
CA ILE A 86 3.17 -13.77 6.55
C ILE A 86 4.02 -14.37 7.68
N HIS A 87 3.69 -14.06 8.95
CA HIS A 87 4.34 -14.59 10.14
C HIS A 87 4.08 -16.08 10.38
N LYS A 88 3.09 -16.68 9.74
CA LYS A 88 2.69 -18.09 9.91
C LYS A 88 2.95 -18.90 8.65
N LEU A 89 2.87 -18.28 7.46
CA LEU A 89 3.09 -18.94 6.18
C LEU A 89 4.48 -19.60 6.08
N HIS A 90 4.49 -20.84 5.58
CA HIS A 90 5.69 -21.65 5.30
C HIS A 90 6.61 -21.94 6.49
N LYS A 91 6.22 -21.67 7.74
CA LYS A 91 7.04 -21.98 8.92
C LYS A 91 7.41 -23.46 9.05
N GLU A 92 6.53 -24.34 8.57
CA GLU A 92 6.67 -25.79 8.66
C GLU A 92 7.00 -26.43 7.30
N SER A 93 7.39 -25.64 6.30
CA SER A 93 7.64 -26.17 4.94
C SER A 93 8.88 -27.05 4.83
N GLY A 94 9.81 -26.96 5.79
CA GLY A 94 11.14 -27.58 5.71
C GLY A 94 12.10 -26.91 4.73
N ASP A 95 11.66 -25.86 4.01
CA ASP A 95 12.48 -25.08 3.10
C ASP A 95 13.03 -23.84 3.82
N ASN A 96 14.29 -23.92 4.24
CA ASN A 96 14.98 -22.84 4.96
C ASN A 96 15.02 -21.53 4.16
N SER A 97 15.12 -21.60 2.83
CA SER A 97 15.19 -20.39 1.99
C SER A 97 13.87 -19.62 1.99
N LEU A 98 12.75 -20.36 1.94
CA LEU A 98 11.42 -19.78 2.07
C LEU A 98 11.19 -19.23 3.47
N ILE A 99 11.55 -19.98 4.52
CA ILE A 99 11.40 -19.55 5.91
C ILE A 99 12.16 -18.24 6.17
N GLU A 100 13.39 -18.12 5.70
CA GLU A 100 14.18 -16.89 5.83
C GLU A 100 13.55 -15.72 5.07
N SER A 101 13.08 -15.96 3.84
CA SER A 101 12.40 -14.95 3.03
C SER A 101 11.13 -14.42 3.72
N GLN A 102 10.32 -15.32 4.27
CA GLN A 102 9.11 -14.96 5.03
C GLN A 102 9.46 -14.19 6.29
N THR A 103 10.51 -14.60 7.01
CA THR A 103 10.99 -13.91 8.22
C THR A 103 11.41 -12.46 7.92
N ARG A 104 12.16 -12.24 6.82
CA ARG A 104 12.53 -10.89 6.38
C ARG A 104 11.29 -10.06 6.02
N SER A 105 10.34 -10.66 5.30
CA SER A 105 9.11 -9.99 4.86
C SER A 105 8.20 -9.64 6.03
N ALA A 106 8.05 -10.54 7.00
CA ALA A 106 7.31 -10.35 8.24
C ALA A 106 7.88 -9.19 9.05
N SER A 107 9.19 -9.20 9.31
CA SER A 107 9.84 -8.10 10.04
C SER A 107 9.76 -6.75 9.31
N SER A 108 9.61 -6.76 7.97
CA SER A 108 9.36 -5.55 7.17
C SER A 108 7.93 -5.05 7.35
N ALA A 109 6.95 -5.94 7.45
CA ALA A 109 5.56 -5.61 7.74
C ALA A 109 5.39 -5.06 9.17
N ASP A 110 6.05 -5.68 10.17
CA ASP A 110 6.07 -5.19 11.55
C ASP A 110 6.60 -3.74 11.61
N TYR A 111 7.72 -3.46 10.93
CA TYR A 111 8.28 -2.11 10.84
C TYR A 111 7.29 -1.09 10.27
N LEU A 112 6.49 -1.47 9.27
CA LEU A 112 5.46 -0.58 8.74
C LEU A 112 4.36 -0.30 9.78
N ALA A 113 3.86 -1.33 10.45
CA ALA A 113 2.82 -1.16 11.47
C ALA A 113 3.26 -0.24 12.63
N ASP A 114 4.54 -0.32 13.00
CA ASP A 114 5.10 0.56 14.03
C ASP A 114 5.28 2.01 13.56
N ASN A 115 5.56 2.21 12.26
CA ASN A 115 6.05 3.50 11.74
C ASN A 115 5.12 4.18 10.73
N MET A 116 3.96 3.60 10.37
CA MET A 116 3.09 4.11 9.30
C MET A 116 2.77 5.60 9.45
N ALA A 117 2.43 6.05 10.66
CA ALA A 117 2.09 7.45 10.94
C ALA A 117 3.23 8.45 10.65
N ARG A 118 4.49 7.98 10.63
CA ARG A 118 5.68 8.79 10.37
C ARG A 118 5.86 9.12 8.89
N ALA A 119 5.22 8.37 7.99
CA ALA A 119 5.27 8.67 6.56
C ALA A 119 4.85 10.13 6.30
N PRO A 120 5.56 10.89 5.45
CA PRO A 120 5.22 12.30 5.19
C PRO A 120 3.80 12.46 4.65
N VAL A 121 3.34 11.49 3.86
CA VAL A 121 1.99 11.41 3.28
C VAL A 121 1.47 9.98 3.40
N LEU A 122 0.22 9.81 3.82
CA LEU A 122 -0.52 8.56 3.66
C LEU A 122 -1.47 8.70 2.47
N PHE A 123 -1.45 7.72 1.58
CA PHE A 123 -2.42 7.60 0.49
C PHE A 123 -3.47 6.54 0.87
N ILE A 124 -4.73 6.96 0.91
CA ILE A 124 -5.87 6.08 1.17
C ILE A 124 -6.66 5.98 -0.14
N PRO A 125 -6.57 4.85 -0.87
CA PRO A 125 -7.39 4.61 -2.04
C PRO A 125 -8.83 4.37 -1.61
N CYS A 126 -9.76 4.98 -2.33
CA CYS A 126 -11.20 4.85 -2.10
C CYS A 126 -11.90 4.50 -3.42
N ILE A 127 -13.09 3.91 -3.33
CA ILE A 127 -13.99 3.75 -4.47
C ILE A 127 -15.29 4.50 -4.18
N ALA A 128 -15.86 5.14 -5.20
CA ALA A 128 -17.15 5.79 -5.08
C ALA A 128 -18.28 4.75 -5.02
N GLY A 129 -19.19 4.94 -4.06
CA GLY A 129 -20.41 4.15 -3.88
C GLY A 129 -20.46 3.40 -2.56
N ARG A 130 -21.60 2.75 -2.32
CA ARG A 130 -21.86 1.94 -1.12
C ARG A 130 -21.50 0.49 -1.39
N THR A 131 -21.03 -0.24 -0.37
CA THR A 131 -20.72 -1.67 -0.46
C THR A 131 -21.63 -2.54 0.40
N ASP A 132 -22.56 -1.94 1.13
CA ASP A 132 -23.43 -2.59 2.11
C ASP A 132 -24.80 -2.98 1.53
N SER A 133 -24.96 -3.00 0.21
CA SER A 133 -26.18 -3.46 -0.46
C SER A 133 -25.89 -4.45 -1.60
N GLU A 134 -26.77 -5.43 -1.80
CA GLU A 134 -26.67 -6.39 -2.91
C GLU A 134 -26.67 -5.68 -4.28
N ALA A 135 -27.41 -4.58 -4.42
CA ALA A 135 -27.49 -3.77 -5.64
C ALA A 135 -26.15 -3.14 -6.05
N THR A 136 -25.17 -3.10 -5.13
CA THR A 136 -23.85 -2.51 -5.34
C THR A 136 -22.72 -3.55 -5.40
N SER A 137 -23.05 -4.83 -5.61
CA SER A 137 -22.05 -5.93 -5.64
C SER A 137 -20.93 -5.72 -6.67
N ASN A 138 -21.20 -5.04 -7.78
CA ASN A 138 -20.19 -4.70 -8.79
C ASN A 138 -19.08 -3.77 -8.24
N ILE A 139 -19.39 -2.95 -7.23
CA ILE A 139 -18.43 -2.05 -6.58
C ILE A 139 -17.45 -2.87 -5.72
N ILE A 140 -17.93 -3.95 -5.08
CA ILE A 140 -17.09 -4.85 -4.28
C ILE A 140 -15.99 -5.49 -5.15
N ALA A 141 -16.33 -5.90 -6.38
CA ALA A 141 -15.35 -6.43 -7.33
C ALA A 141 -14.24 -5.41 -7.66
N GLN A 142 -14.56 -4.11 -7.67
CA GLN A 142 -13.58 -3.04 -7.90
C GLN A 142 -12.76 -2.71 -6.64
N THR A 143 -13.27 -2.99 -5.43
CA THR A 143 -12.51 -2.79 -4.18
C THR A 143 -11.41 -3.83 -3.96
N GLY A 144 -11.57 -5.04 -4.50
CA GLY A 144 -10.58 -6.11 -4.32
C GLY A 144 -9.25 -5.89 -5.06
N THR A 145 -9.19 -4.87 -5.92
CA THR A 145 -7.99 -4.48 -6.68
C THR A 145 -7.30 -3.21 -6.15
N LEU A 146 -7.83 -2.60 -5.09
CA LEU A 146 -7.26 -1.41 -4.44
C LEU A 146 -6.20 -1.75 -3.40
#